data_AF-X6L7E7-F1
#
_entry.id   AF-X6L7E7-F1
#
_cell.length_a   1.000
_cell.length_b   1.000
_cell.length_c   1.000
_cell.angle_alpha   90.00
_cell.angle_beta   90.00
_cell.angle_gamma   90.00
#
_symmetry.space_group_name_H-M   'P 1'
#
loop_
_entity.id
_entity.type
_entity.pdbx_description
1 polymer ?
#
loop_
_entity_poly.entity_id
_entity_poly.type
_entity_poly.pdbx_seq_one_letter_code
_entity_poly.pdbx_strand_id
1 'polypeptide(L)'
;MEDCNERLSKDDETEIWVFLDEVNTSPDIGWFKELICDHRLDGVKISDQIKIIAACNPYRPRKVQTSNITNKNDPLSKWMYRVVPLCETMKEYVWTFGQLSELDEKQYIQAMTKQIKHKFDKNTVVYKKIQEWELVIIEDISASQCFLREHLANEFIVSLRDVSRCLNFFYWLMKQYEPILENDETSPWTGRTLNIALGLSWKNNVQ
;
A
#
# COMPACT_ATOMS: atom_id res chain seq x y z
N MET A 1 13.88 -22.96 21.09
CA MET A 1 14.80 -22.22 20.20
C MET A 1 15.95 -23.09 19.70
N GLU A 2 16.32 -24.18 20.39
CA GLU A 2 17.39 -25.10 19.94
C GLU A 2 17.12 -25.77 18.57
N ASP A 3 15.88 -26.13 18.27
CA ASP A 3 15.52 -26.83 17.02
C ASP A 3 15.63 -25.96 15.74
N CYS A 4 15.69 -24.63 15.88
CA CYS A 4 15.81 -23.72 14.73
C CYS A 4 17.27 -23.56 14.27
N ASN A 5 18.23 -23.72 15.18
CA ASN A 5 19.66 -23.57 14.88
C ASN A 5 20.26 -24.81 14.20
N GLU A 6 19.77 -26.01 14.50
CA GLU A 6 20.29 -27.26 13.90
C GLU A 6 19.91 -27.44 12.43
N ARG A 7 18.82 -26.83 11.96
CA ARG A 7 18.41 -26.91 10.55
C ARG A 7 19.20 -25.98 9.63
N LEU A 8 19.80 -24.92 10.18
CA LEU A 8 20.59 -23.95 9.40
C LEU A 8 22.02 -24.43 9.13
N SER A 9 22.51 -25.43 9.87
CA SER A 9 23.90 -25.91 9.75
C SER A 9 24.14 -26.93 8.63
N LYS A 10 23.17 -27.16 7.73
CA LYS A 10 23.32 -28.12 6.62
C LYS A 10 23.32 -27.50 5.22
N ASP A 11 23.04 -26.20 5.10
CA ASP A 11 23.16 -25.43 3.86
C ASP A 11 23.94 -24.13 4.15
N ASP A 12 25.27 -24.17 4.03
CA ASP A 12 26.17 -23.05 4.30
C ASP A 12 25.99 -21.83 3.35
N GLU A 13 25.04 -21.88 2.41
CA GLU A 13 24.90 -20.87 1.33
C GLU A 13 23.57 -20.09 1.32
N THR A 14 22.58 -20.39 2.17
CA THR A 14 21.28 -19.68 2.08
C THR A 14 21.24 -18.42 2.93
N GLU A 15 21.41 -17.25 2.28
CA GLU A 15 21.11 -15.95 2.90
C GLU A 15 19.60 -15.76 3.09
N ILE A 16 19.20 -15.29 4.27
CA ILE A 16 17.82 -14.98 4.61
C ILE A 16 17.65 -13.47 4.71
N TRP A 17 16.78 -12.90 3.89
CA TRP A 17 16.44 -11.48 3.93
C TRP A 17 15.15 -11.27 4.70
N VAL A 18 15.21 -10.50 5.79
CA VAL A 18 14.08 -10.13 6.63
C VAL A 18 13.73 -8.68 6.36
N PHE A 19 12.52 -8.45 5.82
CA PHE A 19 11.97 -7.12 5.64
C PHE A 19 10.95 -6.79 6.72
N LEU A 20 11.19 -5.72 7.46
CA LEU A 20 10.33 -5.23 8.52
C LEU A 20 9.67 -3.93 8.07
N ASP A 21 8.36 -3.95 7.82
CA ASP A 21 7.62 -2.76 7.41
C ASP A 21 7.15 -1.94 8.62
N GLU A 22 7.11 -0.62 8.45
CA GLU A 22 6.59 0.36 9.42
C GLU A 22 7.13 0.20 10.87
N VAL A 23 8.41 -0.15 11.08
CA VAL A 23 8.97 -0.52 12.41
C VAL A 23 8.74 0.52 13.50
N ASN A 24 8.64 1.79 13.13
CA ASN A 24 8.44 2.88 14.07
C ASN A 24 6.99 3.13 14.45
N THR A 25 6.03 2.30 14.03
CA THR A 25 4.68 2.29 14.62
C THR A 25 4.62 1.49 15.91
N SER A 26 5.62 0.65 16.18
CA SER A 26 5.73 -0.14 17.40
C SER A 26 6.30 0.70 18.56
N PRO A 27 5.74 0.62 19.78
CA PRO A 27 6.34 1.21 20.97
C PRO A 27 7.69 0.55 21.32
N ASP A 28 7.90 -0.69 20.87
CA ASP A 28 9.06 -1.53 21.16
C ASP A 28 10.26 -1.24 20.23
N ILE A 29 10.43 0.03 19.81
CA ILE A 29 11.44 0.42 18.82
C ILE A 29 12.89 0.13 19.24
N GLY A 30 13.13 0.00 20.55
CA GLY A 30 14.43 -0.40 21.09
C GLY A 30 14.88 -1.79 20.61
N TRP A 31 13.95 -2.74 20.49
CA TRP A 31 14.24 -4.07 19.96
C TRP A 31 14.61 -4.01 18.49
N PHE A 32 13.91 -3.17 17.71
CA PHE A 32 14.27 -2.94 16.32
C PHE A 32 15.62 -2.24 16.17
N LYS A 33 15.97 -1.31 17.06
CA LYS A 33 17.30 -0.70 17.10
C LYS A 33 18.38 -1.75 17.31
N GLU A 34 18.21 -2.64 18.28
CA GLU A 34 19.18 -3.70 18.57
C GLU A 34 19.33 -4.63 17.35
N LEU A 35 18.20 -5.02 16.78
CA LEU A 35 18.12 -5.90 15.62
C LEU A 35 18.79 -5.29 14.38
N ILE A 36 18.51 -4.03 14.07
CA ILE A 36 18.96 -3.36 12.84
C ILE A 36 20.38 -2.82 12.97
N CYS A 37 20.70 -2.15 14.09
CA CYS A 37 21.99 -1.48 14.27
C CYS A 37 23.06 -2.38 14.87
N ASP A 38 22.68 -3.25 15.83
CA ASP A 38 23.65 -4.06 16.58
C ASP A 38 23.72 -5.53 16.10
N HIS A 39 22.84 -5.93 15.17
CA HIS A 39 22.66 -7.30 14.68
C HIS A 39 22.48 -8.31 15.81
N ARG A 40 21.70 -7.91 16.82
CA ARG A 40 21.44 -8.67 18.06
C ARG A 40 19.96 -8.66 18.42
N LEU A 41 19.56 -9.64 19.21
CA LEU A 41 18.26 -9.67 19.86
C LEU A 41 18.43 -10.21 21.28
N ASP A 42 18.03 -9.43 22.28
CA ASP A 42 18.17 -9.77 23.70
C ASP A 42 19.63 -10.05 24.10
N GLY A 43 20.56 -9.27 23.55
CA GLY A 43 21.99 -9.43 23.73
C GLY A 43 22.61 -10.57 22.92
N VAL A 44 21.84 -11.42 22.26
CA VAL A 44 22.34 -12.56 21.47
C VAL A 44 22.61 -12.12 20.04
N LYS A 45 23.82 -12.38 19.53
CA LYS A 45 24.19 -12.07 18.13
C LYS A 45 23.40 -12.97 17.18
N ILE A 46 22.81 -12.35 16.15
CA ILE A 46 22.08 -13.04 15.09
C ILE A 46 23.09 -13.58 14.07
N SER A 47 22.73 -14.67 13.38
CA SER A 47 23.56 -15.23 12.29
C SER A 47 23.86 -14.16 11.23
N ASP A 48 25.11 -14.12 10.76
CA ASP A 48 25.54 -13.20 9.69
C ASP A 48 24.88 -13.54 8.33
N GLN A 49 24.24 -14.71 8.21
CA GLN A 49 23.43 -15.12 7.06
C GLN A 49 22.07 -14.42 7.00
N ILE A 50 21.62 -13.80 8.10
CA ILE A 50 20.37 -13.05 8.15
C ILE A 50 20.67 -11.59 7.82
N LYS A 51 20.04 -11.05 6.79
CA LYS A 51 20.11 -9.63 6.41
C LYS A 51 18.80 -8.95 6.78
N ILE A 52 18.87 -7.82 7.47
CA ILE A 52 17.68 -7.10 7.94
C ILE A 52 17.56 -5.79 7.16
N ILE A 53 16.39 -5.57 6.57
CA ILE A 53 15.98 -4.29 6.01
C ILE A 53 14.72 -3.86 6.75
N ALA A 54 14.66 -2.59 7.14
CA ALA A 54 13.48 -2.02 7.76
C ALA A 54 12.98 -0.78 7.01
N ALA A 55 11.67 -0.64 6.91
CA ALA A 55 11.02 0.59 6.50
C ALA A 55 10.40 1.29 7.71
N CYS A 56 10.46 2.62 7.70
CA CYS A 56 9.87 3.44 8.75
C CYS A 56 9.06 4.59 8.13
N ASN A 57 7.97 4.95 8.79
CA ASN A 57 7.12 6.06 8.40
C ASN A 57 7.75 7.40 8.83
N PRO A 58 7.69 8.45 8.00
CA PRO A 58 8.33 9.71 8.32
C PRO A 58 7.63 10.44 9.47
N TYR A 59 8.39 11.07 10.38
CA TYR A 59 7.84 11.87 11.47
C TYR A 59 7.44 13.27 10.97
N ARG A 60 6.16 13.44 10.60
CA ARG A 60 5.66 14.69 9.98
C ARG A 60 4.40 15.23 10.66
N PRO A 61 4.33 16.54 10.95
CA PRO A 61 3.12 17.14 11.49
C PRO A 61 2.02 17.19 10.43
N ARG A 62 0.76 17.13 10.86
CA ARG A 62 -0.40 17.28 9.97
C ARG A 62 -0.52 18.74 9.52
N LYS A 63 -0.70 19.00 8.22
CA LYS A 63 -0.84 20.37 7.67
C LYS A 63 -2.12 21.07 8.13
N VAL A 64 -3.21 20.33 8.33
CA VAL A 64 -4.50 20.86 8.82
C VAL A 64 -4.86 20.21 10.15
N GLN A 65 -4.85 21.00 11.23
CA GLN A 65 -5.45 20.60 12.49
C GLN A 65 -6.96 20.86 12.40
N THR A 66 -7.75 19.87 12.02
CA THR A 66 -9.21 19.95 12.17
C THR A 66 -9.51 20.04 13.67
N SER A 67 -9.69 21.28 14.15
CA SER A 67 -9.86 21.66 15.55
C SER A 67 -11.08 21.05 16.26
N ASN A 68 -11.94 20.34 15.51
CA ASN A 68 -13.22 19.82 15.98
C ASN A 68 -13.31 18.28 16.05
N ILE A 69 -12.32 17.53 15.53
CA ILE A 69 -12.37 16.05 15.47
C ILE A 69 -11.20 15.41 16.23
N THR A 70 -10.10 16.12 16.43
CA THR A 70 -8.99 15.60 17.23
C THR A 70 -9.36 15.64 18.71
N ASN A 71 -9.35 14.47 19.36
CA ASN A 71 -9.36 14.38 20.82
C ASN A 71 -8.20 15.24 21.33
N LYS A 72 -8.50 16.41 21.93
CA LYS A 72 -7.51 17.37 22.44
C LYS A 72 -6.53 16.76 23.46
N ASN A 73 -6.84 15.56 23.96
CA ASN A 73 -6.06 14.82 24.93
C ASN A 73 -5.10 13.77 24.31
N ASP A 74 -5.09 13.57 22.98
CA ASP A 74 -4.13 12.67 22.31
C ASP A 74 -2.92 13.45 21.77
N PRO A 75 -1.73 13.34 22.40
CA PRO A 75 -0.53 14.06 21.95
C PRO A 75 -0.05 13.68 20.55
N LEU A 76 -0.48 12.52 20.03
CA LEU A 76 -0.12 12.02 18.71
C LEU A 76 -1.08 12.49 17.61
N SER A 77 -2.23 13.09 17.95
CA SER A 77 -3.22 13.55 16.97
C SER A 77 -2.72 14.69 16.06
N LYS A 78 -1.65 15.37 16.47
CA LYS A 78 -0.97 16.42 15.68
C LYS A 78 -0.09 15.87 14.56
N TRP A 79 0.27 14.59 14.62
CA TRP A 79 1.15 13.95 13.63
C TRP A 79 0.33 13.30 12.52
N MET A 80 0.92 13.25 11.32
CA MET A 80 0.31 12.60 10.16
C MET A 80 0.31 11.08 10.32
N TYR A 81 1.38 10.54 10.90
CA TYR A 81 1.51 9.13 11.26
C TYR A 81 1.65 8.99 12.78
N ARG A 82 1.06 7.95 13.35
CA ARG A 82 1.25 7.56 14.74
C ARG A 82 2.53 6.72 14.85
N VAL A 83 3.66 7.40 15.02
CA VAL A 83 4.97 6.76 15.05
C VAL A 83 5.79 7.24 16.23
N VAL A 84 6.66 6.36 16.70
CA VAL A 84 7.73 6.64 17.65
C VAL A 84 8.90 7.28 16.88
N PRO A 85 9.46 8.41 17.36
CA PRO A 85 10.66 8.98 16.76
C PRO A 85 11.83 7.99 16.81
N LEU A 86 12.59 7.90 15.72
CA LEU A 86 13.83 7.13 15.66
C LEU A 86 14.88 7.72 16.60
N CYS A 87 15.68 6.87 17.24
CA CYS A 87 16.85 7.30 17.99
C CYS A 87 17.98 7.76 17.05
N GLU A 88 18.95 8.53 17.56
CA GLU A 88 20.03 9.11 16.74
C GLU A 88 20.81 8.05 15.96
N THR A 89 21.14 6.92 16.60
CA THR A 89 21.86 5.82 15.93
C THR A 89 21.10 5.28 14.72
N MET A 90 19.78 5.06 14.84
CA MET A 90 18.99 4.59 13.71
C MET A 90 18.95 5.61 12.57
N LYS A 91 18.92 6.91 12.87
CA LYS A 91 18.86 7.97 11.84
C LYS A 91 20.09 7.96 10.93
N GLU A 92 21.25 7.53 11.41
CA GLU A 92 22.47 7.39 10.59
C GLU A 92 22.31 6.33 9.48
N TYR A 93 21.40 5.36 9.67
CA TYR A 93 21.11 4.30 8.70
C TYR A 93 19.90 4.60 7.80
N VAL A 94 19.20 5.73 7.99
CA VAL A 94 18.00 6.04 7.22
C VAL A 94 18.35 6.77 5.92
N TRP A 95 17.83 6.29 4.81
CA TRP A 95 17.81 7.01 3.54
C TRP A 95 16.37 7.20 3.05
N THR A 96 16.12 8.25 2.28
CA THR A 96 14.79 8.50 1.72
C THR A 96 14.59 7.70 0.43
N PHE A 97 13.63 6.78 0.44
CA PHE A 97 13.24 6.01 -0.75
C PHE A 97 12.53 6.85 -1.83
N GLY A 98 12.04 8.04 -1.46
CA GLY A 98 11.35 8.95 -2.38
C GLY A 98 9.87 8.62 -2.53
N GLN A 99 9.27 9.17 -3.59
CA GLN A 99 7.88 8.91 -3.99
C GLN A 99 7.88 8.36 -5.41
N LEU A 100 6.84 7.59 -5.75
CA LEU A 100 6.61 7.17 -7.12
C LEU A 100 6.41 8.40 -8.01
N SER A 101 7.05 8.41 -9.18
CA SER A 101 6.72 9.39 -10.21
C SER A 101 5.29 9.14 -10.73
N GLU A 102 4.63 10.17 -11.26
CA GLU A 102 3.30 10.00 -11.87
C GLU A 102 3.31 8.96 -13.00
N LEU A 103 4.43 8.90 -13.74
CA LEU A 103 4.62 7.93 -14.79
C LEU A 103 4.68 6.50 -14.24
N ASP A 104 5.46 6.26 -13.18
CA ASP A 104 5.57 4.94 -12.55
C ASP A 104 4.25 4.54 -11.89
N GLU A 105 3.58 5.46 -11.18
CA GLU A 105 2.27 5.21 -10.57
C GLU A 105 1.25 4.77 -11.64
N LYS A 106 1.22 5.44 -12.79
CA LYS A 106 0.36 5.07 -13.92
C LYS A 106 0.69 3.70 -14.49
N GLN A 107 1.97 3.32 -14.56
CA GLN A 107 2.39 1.98 -14.96
C GLN A 107 1.93 0.90 -13.95
N TYR A 108 1.99 1.19 -12.65
CA TYR A 108 1.44 0.30 -11.63
C TYR A 108 -0.07 0.15 -11.75
N ILE A 109 -0.81 1.25 -11.94
CA ILE A 109 -2.27 1.22 -12.18
C ILE A 109 -2.59 0.36 -13.42
N GLN A 110 -1.82 0.50 -14.50
CA GLN A 110 -1.97 -0.34 -15.69
C GLN A 110 -1.73 -1.82 -15.38
N ALA A 111 -0.65 -2.16 -14.68
CA ALA A 111 -0.34 -3.54 -14.33
C ALA A 111 -1.45 -4.16 -13.45
N MET A 112 -1.93 -3.42 -12.45
CA MET A 112 -3.02 -3.86 -11.58
C MET A 112 -4.35 -4.01 -12.32
N THR A 113 -4.65 -3.12 -13.27
CA THR A 113 -5.84 -3.21 -14.12
C THR A 113 -5.80 -4.48 -14.97
N LYS A 114 -4.64 -4.79 -15.57
CA LYS A 114 -4.43 -6.04 -16.32
C LYS A 114 -4.59 -7.27 -15.42
N GLN A 115 -4.06 -7.23 -14.20
CA GLN A 115 -4.24 -8.33 -13.22
C GLN A 115 -5.72 -8.58 -12.93
N ILE A 116 -6.53 -7.54 -12.71
CA ILE A 116 -7.98 -7.68 -12.53
C ILE A 116 -8.64 -8.26 -13.77
N LYS A 117 -8.34 -7.74 -14.96
CA LYS A 117 -8.88 -8.25 -16.22
C LYS A 117 -8.60 -9.75 -16.39
N HIS A 118 -7.37 -10.19 -16.08
CA HIS A 118 -6.95 -11.58 -16.18
C HIS A 118 -7.55 -12.52 -15.11
N LYS A 119 -8.32 -12.01 -14.15
CA LYS A 119 -9.15 -12.84 -13.27
C LYS A 119 -10.40 -13.38 -13.98
N PHE A 120 -10.77 -12.83 -15.13
CA PHE A 120 -11.87 -13.31 -15.98
C PHE A 120 -11.33 -14.19 -17.12
N ASP A 121 -12.14 -15.14 -17.60
CA ASP A 121 -11.80 -15.94 -18.77
C ASP A 121 -11.77 -15.06 -20.02
N LYS A 122 -10.74 -15.21 -20.85
CA LYS A 122 -10.48 -14.40 -22.06
C LYS A 122 -11.62 -14.44 -23.08
N ASN A 123 -12.44 -15.49 -23.08
CA ASN A 123 -13.53 -15.67 -24.02
C ASN A 123 -14.83 -14.96 -23.59
N THR A 124 -14.91 -14.52 -22.33
CA THR A 124 -16.11 -13.88 -21.78
C THR A 124 -16.33 -12.47 -22.34
N VAL A 125 -17.59 -12.04 -22.38
CA VAL A 125 -17.96 -10.67 -22.75
C VAL A 125 -17.35 -9.67 -21.77
N VAL A 126 -17.34 -10.00 -20.46
CA VAL A 126 -16.75 -9.13 -19.43
C VAL A 126 -15.27 -8.87 -19.65
N TYR A 127 -14.49 -9.90 -20.03
CA TYR A 127 -13.07 -9.71 -20.35
C TYR A 127 -12.87 -8.73 -21.52
N LYS A 128 -13.63 -8.90 -22.61
CA LYS A 128 -13.57 -8.02 -23.79
C LYS A 128 -13.97 -6.58 -23.43
N LYS A 129 -15.02 -6.42 -22.62
CA LYS A 129 -15.45 -5.08 -22.15
C LYS A 129 -14.42 -4.40 -21.28
N ILE A 130 -13.79 -5.12 -20.34
CA ILE A 130 -12.71 -4.55 -19.53
C ILE A 130 -11.50 -4.19 -20.42
N GLN A 131 -11.22 -4.99 -21.45
CA GLN A 131 -10.16 -4.67 -22.42
C GLN A 131 -10.46 -3.38 -23.22
N GLU A 132 -11.70 -3.19 -23.68
CA GLU A 132 -12.13 -1.96 -24.35
C GLU A 132 -12.00 -0.73 -23.43
N TRP A 133 -12.28 -0.91 -22.14
CA TRP A 133 -12.25 0.15 -21.13
C TRP A 133 -10.90 0.31 -20.42
N GLU A 134 -9.88 -0.48 -20.77
CA GLU A 134 -8.61 -0.52 -20.03
C GLU A 134 -7.96 0.86 -19.90
N LEU A 135 -7.92 1.62 -21.00
CA LEU A 135 -7.39 2.98 -21.00
C LEU A 135 -8.21 3.91 -20.12
N VAL A 136 -9.55 3.87 -20.22
CA VAL A 136 -10.45 4.72 -19.42
C VAL A 136 -10.29 4.44 -17.93
N ILE A 137 -10.22 3.16 -17.53
CA ILE A 137 -10.01 2.76 -16.13
C ILE A 137 -8.68 3.32 -15.60
N ILE A 138 -7.61 3.23 -16.40
CA ILE A 138 -6.29 3.74 -16.00
C ILE A 138 -6.32 5.26 -15.87
N GLU A 139 -6.82 5.98 -16.88
CA GLU A 139 -6.87 7.45 -16.84
C GLU A 139 -7.76 7.96 -15.70
N ASP A 140 -8.95 7.39 -15.49
CA ASP A 140 -9.87 7.84 -14.46
C ASP A 140 -9.31 7.61 -13.05
N ILE A 141 -8.66 6.47 -12.81
CA ILE A 141 -8.00 6.19 -11.53
C ILE A 141 -6.80 7.12 -11.33
N SER A 142 -5.96 7.32 -12.35
CA SER A 142 -4.82 8.24 -12.28
C SER A 142 -5.26 9.68 -12.04
N ALA A 143 -6.29 10.15 -12.75
CA ALA A 143 -6.87 11.46 -12.57
C ALA A 143 -7.47 11.62 -11.17
N SER A 144 -8.13 10.59 -10.64
CA SER A 144 -8.66 10.58 -9.27
C SER A 144 -7.54 10.71 -8.22
N GLN A 145 -6.45 9.96 -8.38
CA GLN A 145 -5.28 10.07 -7.48
C GLN A 145 -4.67 11.47 -7.52
N CYS A 146 -4.48 12.04 -8.72
CA CYS A 146 -3.94 13.38 -8.90
C CYS A 146 -4.84 14.45 -8.28
N PHE A 147 -6.14 14.40 -8.58
CA PHE A 147 -7.14 15.32 -8.03
C PHE A 147 -7.14 15.31 -6.49
N LEU A 148 -7.12 14.13 -5.89
CA LEU A 148 -7.10 14.02 -4.42
C LEU A 148 -5.79 14.48 -3.81
N ARG A 149 -4.66 14.30 -4.49
CA ARG A 149 -3.36 14.82 -4.05
C ARG A 149 -3.35 16.34 -3.97
N GLU A 150 -4.03 17.01 -4.90
CA GLU A 150 -4.16 18.48 -4.94
C GLU A 150 -5.17 19.01 -3.91
N HIS A 151 -6.29 18.30 -3.71
CA HIS A 151 -7.43 18.82 -2.93
C HIS A 151 -7.45 18.34 -1.48
N LEU A 152 -6.78 17.22 -1.15
CA LEU A 152 -6.60 16.78 0.22
C LEU A 152 -5.38 17.47 0.81
N ALA A 153 -5.55 18.05 1.99
CA ALA A 153 -4.51 18.84 2.65
C ALA A 153 -3.20 18.07 2.93
N ASN A 154 -3.17 16.74 2.81
CA ASN A 154 -1.95 15.95 2.90
C ASN A 154 -1.77 15.12 1.62
N GLU A 155 -0.75 15.46 0.82
CA GLU A 155 -0.38 14.82 -0.46
C GLU A 155 -0.13 13.30 -0.38
N PHE A 156 0.05 12.76 0.84
CA PHE A 156 0.39 11.36 1.12
C PHE A 156 -0.81 10.47 1.47
N ILE A 157 -2.04 10.97 1.32
CA ILE A 157 -3.26 10.20 1.64
C ILE A 157 -3.61 9.18 0.55
N VAL A 158 -3.09 9.35 -0.66
CA VAL A 158 -3.38 8.48 -1.80
C VAL A 158 -2.23 7.52 -2.08
N SER A 159 -2.55 6.24 -2.21
CA SER A 159 -1.58 5.17 -2.41
C SER A 159 -2.06 4.12 -3.42
N LEU A 160 -1.15 3.25 -3.87
CA LEU A 160 -1.52 2.07 -4.66
C LEU A 160 -2.43 1.09 -3.90
N ARG A 161 -2.52 1.19 -2.55
CA ARG A 161 -3.51 0.42 -1.77
C ARG A 161 -4.93 0.90 -2.06
N ASP A 162 -5.13 2.20 -2.27
CA ASP A 162 -6.45 2.78 -2.64
C ASP A 162 -6.83 2.40 -4.08
N VAL A 163 -5.86 2.40 -5.00
CA VAL A 163 -6.01 1.85 -6.36
C VAL A 163 -6.44 0.38 -6.30
N SER A 164 -5.73 -0.43 -5.50
CA SER A 164 -6.07 -1.86 -5.32
C SER A 164 -7.49 -2.03 -4.80
N ARG A 165 -7.91 -1.22 -3.81
CA ARG A 165 -9.27 -1.23 -3.28
C ARG A 165 -10.30 -0.90 -4.35
N CYS A 166 -10.06 0.14 -5.15
CA CYS A 166 -10.92 0.53 -6.28
C CYS A 166 -11.07 -0.60 -7.29
N LEU A 167 -9.94 -1.14 -7.73
CA LEU A 167 -9.91 -2.23 -8.69
C LEU A 167 -10.57 -3.52 -8.16
N ASN A 168 -10.50 -3.78 -6.85
CA ASN A 168 -11.22 -4.89 -6.21
C ASN A 168 -12.73 -4.66 -6.16
N PHE A 169 -13.21 -3.44 -5.87
CA PHE A 169 -14.63 -3.11 -5.96
C PHE A 169 -15.15 -3.21 -7.39
N PHE A 170 -14.39 -2.68 -8.34
CA PHE A 170 -14.68 -2.79 -9.77
C PHE A 170 -14.79 -4.26 -10.19
N TYR A 171 -13.79 -5.09 -9.85
CA TYR A 171 -13.80 -6.53 -10.11
C TYR A 171 -15.05 -7.20 -9.55
N TRP A 172 -15.36 -6.95 -8.28
CA TRP A 172 -16.49 -7.58 -7.61
C TRP A 172 -17.81 -7.24 -8.31
N LEU A 173 -18.03 -5.95 -8.64
CA LEU A 173 -19.22 -5.48 -9.35
C LEU A 173 -19.32 -6.05 -10.78
N MET A 174 -18.21 -6.10 -11.52
CA MET A 174 -18.18 -6.69 -12.86
C MET A 174 -18.51 -8.18 -12.82
N LYS A 175 -17.99 -8.90 -11.82
CA LYS A 175 -18.30 -10.32 -11.62
C LYS A 175 -19.78 -10.58 -11.32
N GLN A 176 -20.42 -9.73 -10.52
CA GLN A 176 -21.87 -9.89 -10.26
C GLN A 176 -22.72 -9.68 -11.52
N TYR A 177 -22.24 -8.88 -12.47
CA TYR A 177 -22.99 -8.49 -13.66
C TYR A 177 -22.61 -9.28 -14.92
N GLU A 178 -21.62 -10.16 -14.82
CA GLU A 178 -21.15 -11.02 -15.93
C GLU A 178 -22.30 -11.75 -16.65
N PRO A 179 -23.27 -12.41 -15.96
CA PRO A 179 -24.38 -13.09 -16.64
C PRO A 179 -25.32 -12.13 -17.40
N ILE A 180 -25.43 -10.88 -16.95
CA ILE A 180 -26.31 -9.89 -17.58
C ILE A 180 -25.63 -9.31 -18.80
N LEU A 181 -24.31 -9.05 -18.72
CA LEU A 181 -23.49 -8.61 -19.85
C LEU A 181 -23.47 -9.60 -21.01
N GLU A 182 -23.50 -10.91 -20.72
CA GLU A 182 -23.61 -11.94 -21.76
C GLU A 182 -24.92 -11.88 -22.54
N ASN A 183 -25.99 -11.32 -21.93
CA ASN A 183 -27.30 -11.18 -22.56
C ASN A 183 -27.53 -9.78 -23.18
N ASP A 184 -26.80 -8.75 -22.72
CA ASP A 184 -26.87 -7.38 -23.23
C ASP A 184 -25.48 -6.70 -23.21
N GLU A 185 -24.77 -6.81 -24.34
CA GLU A 185 -23.45 -6.21 -24.51
C GLU A 185 -23.47 -4.67 -24.64
N THR A 186 -24.65 -4.06 -24.83
CA THR A 186 -24.81 -2.60 -24.97
C THR A 186 -24.94 -1.89 -23.63
N SER A 187 -25.04 -2.65 -22.53
CA SER A 187 -25.23 -2.11 -21.20
C SER A 187 -24.12 -1.14 -20.79
N PRO A 188 -24.45 0.06 -20.28
CA PRO A 188 -23.47 1.04 -19.79
C PRO A 188 -22.86 0.65 -18.43
N TRP A 189 -22.98 -0.63 -18.04
CA TRP A 189 -22.65 -1.10 -16.69
C TRP A 189 -21.16 -0.97 -16.35
N THR A 190 -20.26 -1.13 -17.32
CA THR A 190 -18.82 -0.97 -17.09
C THR A 190 -18.47 0.41 -16.56
N GLY A 191 -18.99 1.47 -17.19
CA GLY A 191 -18.79 2.85 -16.74
C GLY A 191 -19.47 3.13 -15.40
N ARG A 192 -20.67 2.61 -15.17
CA ARG A 192 -21.35 2.72 -13.86
C ARG A 192 -20.55 2.05 -12.75
N THR A 193 -20.00 0.87 -13.02
CA THR A 193 -19.19 0.09 -12.09
C THR A 193 -17.91 0.83 -11.73
N LEU A 194 -17.24 1.43 -12.71
CA LEU A 194 -16.07 2.28 -12.47
C LEU A 194 -16.41 3.48 -11.58
N ASN A 195 -17.48 4.22 -11.90
CA ASN A 195 -17.92 5.36 -11.09
C ASN A 195 -18.26 4.98 -9.64
N ILE A 196 -18.92 3.83 -9.44
CA ILE A 196 -19.23 3.33 -8.09
C ILE A 196 -17.93 2.96 -7.34
N ALA A 197 -17.01 2.26 -8.00
CA ALA A 197 -15.74 1.87 -7.41
C ALA A 197 -14.90 3.10 -7.00
N LEU A 198 -14.85 4.13 -7.87
CA LEU A 198 -14.25 5.43 -7.56
C LEU A 198 -14.96 6.11 -6.38
N GLY A 199 -16.29 6.12 -6.37
CA GLY A 199 -17.05 6.69 -5.26
C GLY A 199 -16.77 6.03 -3.91
N LEU A 200 -16.66 4.69 -3.88
CA LEU A 200 -16.47 3.92 -2.65
C LEU A 200 -15.04 3.96 -2.10
N SER A 201 -14.05 4.00 -2.99
CA SER A 201 -12.64 3.90 -2.57
C SER A 201 -12.11 5.15 -1.90
N TRP A 202 -12.63 6.33 -2.27
CA TRP A 202 -12.10 7.61 -1.80
C TRP A 202 -13.06 8.44 -0.95
N LYS A 203 -14.38 8.12 -0.87
CA LYS A 203 -15.28 8.75 0.13
C LYS A 203 -14.93 8.42 1.59
N ASN A 204 -14.29 7.28 1.84
CA ASN A 204 -13.98 6.85 3.21
C ASN A 204 -12.67 7.45 3.78
N ASN A 205 -11.89 8.17 2.96
CA ASN A 205 -10.63 8.80 3.41
C ASN A 205 -10.80 10.28 3.82
N VAL A 206 -12.03 10.81 3.80
CA VAL A 206 -12.36 12.23 4.10
C VAL A 206 -13.03 12.40 5.49
N GLN A 207 -12.89 11.43 6.39
CA GLN A 207 -13.34 11.56 7.79
C GLN A 207 -12.22 12.01 8.72
#